data_AF-A0A9D8XA91-F1
#
_entry.id   AF-A0A9D8XA91-F1
#
_cell.length_a   1.000
_cell.length_b   1.000
_cell.length_c   1.000
_cell.angle_alpha   90.00
_cell.angle_beta   90.00
_cell.angle_gamma   90.00
#
_symmetry.space_group_name_H-M   'P 1'
#
loop_
_entity.id
_entity.type
_entity.pdbx_description
1 polymer ?
#
loop_
_entity_poly.entity_id
_entity_poly.type
_entity_poly.pdbx_seq_one_letter_code
_entity_poly.pdbx_strand_id
1 'polypeptide(L)'
;MAMLAGIKTGSRSMTRKLVQEGLLWKVKRTLKIDYIVIAGAMNEPSEMIALAPGVPRLGAVYPDPAGWFIVKAVDPQQSKAVTVDGKQTMEWIVSVEMDSEIEAVDPVELPPEVSWGSETQEVVCKKDVINNTEVKTALGDPLKLTRPVTIPVLTVSRYYHAVNFSPEIIYSYTNTLNKETFWGAPPKHVLLKNIQGKYSRIELPDGTKQIFFHATFTFKFRREKDSKEPWTAEILHFGKQYKDENGHTLQAFSQPGNTPIEVRLGPNGEKLKDSDDSHYLKFHIYEEMDFTPLAINNTDIFR
;
A
#
# COMPACT_ATOMS: atom_id res chain seq x y z
N MET A 1 -7.13 -8.69 16.43
CA MET A 1 -8.03 -8.32 15.32
C MET A 1 -9.33 -9.06 15.57
N ALA A 2 -10.43 -8.34 15.77
CA ALA A 2 -11.72 -8.96 16.06
C ALA A 2 -12.18 -9.83 14.90
N MET A 3 -12.63 -11.05 15.18
CA MET A 3 -13.11 -11.96 14.13
C MET A 3 -14.59 -11.64 13.89
N LEU A 4 -14.86 -10.69 12.99
CA LEU A 4 -16.22 -10.23 12.69
C LEU A 4 -17.02 -11.37 12.01
N ALA A 5 -18.15 -11.78 12.60
CA ALA A 5 -19.05 -12.75 11.97
C ALA A 5 -20.04 -12.08 11.01
N GLY A 6 -20.32 -10.78 11.17
CA GLY A 6 -21.13 -10.00 10.24
C GLY A 6 -21.44 -8.58 10.73
N ILE A 7 -21.81 -7.71 9.79
CA ILE A 7 -22.30 -6.35 10.07
C ILE A 7 -23.54 -6.06 9.22
N LYS A 8 -24.55 -5.42 9.84
CA LYS A 8 -25.73 -4.93 9.13
C LYS A 8 -26.14 -3.56 9.69
N THR A 9 -26.56 -2.65 8.83
CA THR A 9 -27.18 -1.39 9.27
C THR A 9 -28.56 -1.68 9.87
N GLY A 10 -28.76 -1.28 11.12
CA GLY A 10 -30.02 -1.34 11.85
C GLY A 10 -30.88 -0.11 11.59
N SER A 11 -31.05 0.73 12.59
CA SER A 11 -31.83 1.98 12.52
C SER A 11 -31.03 3.15 11.96
N ARG A 12 -31.75 4.08 11.32
CA ARG A 12 -31.22 5.36 10.89
C ARG A 12 -32.22 6.46 11.27
N SER A 13 -31.73 7.50 11.92
CA SER A 13 -32.54 8.68 12.27
C SER A 13 -31.75 9.96 12.07
N MET A 14 -32.45 11.05 11.74
CA MET A 14 -31.85 12.36 11.56
C MET A 14 -32.66 13.40 12.32
N THR A 15 -32.00 14.14 13.20
CA THR A 15 -32.58 15.28 13.91
C THR A 15 -32.09 16.57 13.28
N ARG A 16 -32.94 17.60 13.24
CA ARG A 16 -32.58 18.95 12.79
C ARG A 16 -32.88 19.95 13.90
N LYS A 17 -31.91 20.78 14.24
CA LYS A 17 -32.05 21.85 15.23
C LYS A 17 -31.54 23.15 14.63
N LEU A 18 -32.24 24.25 14.89
CA LEU A 18 -31.72 25.58 14.62
C LEU A 18 -30.78 25.97 15.75
N VAL A 19 -29.54 26.31 15.41
CA VAL A 19 -28.50 26.74 16.34
C VAL A 19 -28.07 28.13 15.92
N GLN A 20 -27.98 29.03 16.90
CA GLN A 20 -27.51 30.39 16.67
C GLN A 20 -25.98 30.44 16.87
N GLU A 21 -25.26 30.83 15.83
CA GLU A 21 -23.81 31.07 15.87
C GLU A 21 -23.54 32.55 15.58
N GLY A 22 -23.27 33.31 16.64
CA GLY A 22 -23.16 34.76 16.55
C GLY A 22 -24.49 35.41 16.12
N LEU A 23 -24.46 36.10 14.96
CA LEU A 23 -25.64 36.76 14.37
C LEU A 23 -26.40 35.88 13.36
N LEU A 24 -25.89 34.68 13.06
CA LEU A 24 -26.45 33.79 12.05
C LEU A 24 -27.15 32.59 12.70
N TRP A 25 -28.27 32.17 12.10
CA TRP A 25 -28.94 30.92 12.44
C TRP A 25 -28.53 29.85 11.43
N LYS A 26 -28.05 28.71 11.92
CA LYS A 26 -27.69 27.55 11.10
C LYS A 26 -28.55 26.34 11.49
N VAL A 27 -28.77 25.44 10.54
CA VAL A 27 -29.45 24.16 10.80
C VAL A 27 -28.41 23.10 11.11
N LYS A 28 -28.24 22.77 12.39
CA LYS A 28 -27.48 21.60 12.84
C LYS A 28 -28.29 20.35 12.55
N ARG A 29 -27.69 19.39 11.84
CA ARG A 29 -28.26 18.07 11.60
C ARG A 29 -27.44 17.06 12.38
N THR A 30 -28.11 16.21 13.14
CA THR A 30 -27.48 15.09 13.84
C THR A 30 -28.02 13.81 13.24
N LEU A 31 -27.13 13.02 12.64
CA LEU A 31 -27.42 11.72 12.06
C LEU A 31 -27.01 10.64 13.07
N LYS A 32 -27.94 9.75 13.38
CA LYS A 32 -27.67 8.56 14.19
C LYS A 32 -27.91 7.31 13.37
N ILE A 33 -26.90 6.45 13.28
CA ILE A 33 -26.96 5.15 12.61
C ILE A 33 -26.58 4.07 13.62
N ASP A 34 -27.40 3.04 13.72
CA ASP A 34 -27.08 1.87 14.53
C ASP A 34 -26.57 0.75 13.61
N TYR A 35 -25.43 0.17 13.96
CA TYR A 35 -24.86 -0.99 13.30
C TYR A 35 -25.03 -2.22 14.18
N ILE A 36 -25.55 -3.30 13.62
CA ILE A 36 -25.59 -4.60 14.28
C ILE A 36 -24.28 -5.31 13.94
N VAL A 37 -23.46 -5.54 14.96
CA VAL A 37 -22.16 -6.20 14.84
C VAL A 37 -22.23 -7.54 15.57
N ILE A 38 -21.90 -8.62 14.87
CA ILE A 38 -21.79 -9.95 15.48
C ILE A 38 -20.31 -10.23 15.77
N ALA A 39 -20.00 -10.35 17.06
CA ALA A 39 -18.65 -10.64 17.55
C ALA A 39 -18.17 -12.05 17.12
N GLY A 40 -16.87 -12.28 17.21
CA GLY A 40 -16.28 -13.62 17.03
C GLY A 40 -16.37 -14.47 18.29
N ALA A 41 -16.52 -13.83 19.46
CA ALA A 41 -16.60 -14.47 20.77
C ALA A 41 -17.53 -13.72 21.73
N MET A 42 -17.99 -14.41 22.77
CA MET A 42 -18.90 -13.87 23.79
C MET A 42 -18.28 -12.74 24.64
N ASN A 43 -16.96 -12.69 24.76
CA ASN A 43 -16.20 -11.80 25.65
C ASN A 43 -15.30 -10.81 24.90
N GLU A 44 -15.66 -10.47 23.66
CA GLU A 44 -14.91 -9.51 22.86
C GLU A 44 -15.05 -8.08 23.45
N PRO A 45 -13.95 -7.33 23.62
CA PRO A 45 -14.00 -6.02 24.28
C PRO A 45 -14.71 -4.97 23.41
N SER A 46 -15.44 -4.06 24.05
CA SER A 46 -16.24 -3.01 23.40
C SER A 46 -15.43 -2.15 22.43
N GLU A 47 -14.17 -1.85 22.77
CA GLU A 47 -13.27 -1.05 21.94
C GLU A 47 -12.98 -1.73 20.59
N MET A 48 -12.87 -3.06 20.58
CA MET A 48 -12.68 -3.83 19.36
C MET A 48 -13.95 -3.87 18.51
N ILE A 49 -15.12 -3.91 19.15
CA ILE A 49 -16.42 -3.85 18.47
C ILE A 49 -16.65 -2.48 17.82
N ALA A 50 -16.29 -1.39 18.49
CA ALA A 50 -16.36 -0.03 17.94
C ALA A 50 -15.46 0.16 16.70
N LEU A 51 -14.41 -0.65 16.56
CA LEU A 51 -13.48 -0.64 15.44
C LEU A 51 -13.78 -1.70 14.37
N ALA A 52 -14.94 -2.36 14.45
CA ALA A 52 -15.38 -3.35 13.50
C ALA A 52 -15.37 -2.80 12.05
N PRO A 53 -14.89 -3.58 11.05
CA PRO A 53 -14.94 -3.17 9.66
C PRO A 53 -16.36 -2.78 9.22
N GLY A 54 -16.49 -1.60 8.61
CA GLY A 54 -17.78 -1.06 8.17
C GLY A 54 -18.47 -0.12 9.17
N VAL A 55 -18.01 -0.06 10.43
CA VAL A 55 -18.42 0.97 11.39
C VAL A 55 -17.58 2.23 11.15
N PRO A 56 -18.21 3.40 10.91
CA PRO A 56 -17.50 4.67 10.81
C PRO A 56 -16.73 4.98 12.10
N ARG A 57 -15.48 5.42 11.97
CA ARG A 57 -14.60 5.71 13.11
C ARG A 57 -14.88 7.10 13.67
N LEU A 58 -14.62 7.29 14.96
CA LEU A 58 -14.63 8.61 15.59
C LEU A 58 -13.76 9.59 14.78
N GLY A 59 -14.29 10.78 14.49
CA GLY A 59 -13.64 11.80 13.66
C GLY A 59 -13.69 11.54 12.15
N ALA A 60 -14.13 10.38 11.69
CA ALA A 60 -14.25 10.11 10.27
C ALA A 60 -15.34 10.97 9.63
N VAL A 61 -15.09 11.38 8.39
CA VAL A 61 -16.08 12.04 7.55
C VAL A 61 -16.96 10.99 6.88
N TYR A 62 -18.27 11.12 7.04
CA TYR A 62 -19.27 10.22 6.52
C TYR A 62 -20.09 10.90 5.41
N PRO A 63 -20.02 10.39 4.16
CA PRO A 63 -20.88 10.88 3.09
C PRO A 63 -22.30 10.34 3.24
N ASP A 64 -23.28 11.23 3.23
CA ASP A 64 -24.71 10.88 3.24
C ASP A 64 -25.48 11.69 2.18
N PRO A 65 -26.62 11.22 1.64
CA PRO A 65 -27.43 12.01 0.73
C PRO A 65 -27.88 13.37 1.29
N ALA A 66 -27.94 13.51 2.62
CA ALA A 66 -28.23 14.78 3.29
C ALA A 66 -27.01 15.70 3.48
N GLY A 67 -25.80 15.28 3.07
CA GLY A 67 -24.56 16.05 3.19
C GLY A 67 -23.43 15.27 3.85
N TRP A 68 -22.37 15.99 4.22
CA TRP A 68 -21.23 15.43 4.94
C TRP A 68 -21.45 15.55 6.44
N PHE A 69 -21.11 14.49 7.17
CA PHE A 69 -21.18 14.45 8.63
C PHE A 69 -19.83 14.03 9.22
N ILE A 70 -19.51 14.48 10.43
CA ILE A 70 -18.37 13.95 11.19
C ILE A 70 -18.89 13.06 12.30
N VAL A 71 -18.31 11.87 12.44
CA VAL A 71 -18.60 10.97 13.55
C VAL A 71 -18.12 11.59 14.86
N LYS A 72 -19.05 11.88 15.77
CA LYS A 72 -18.80 12.50 17.08
C LYS A 72 -18.81 11.49 18.22
N ALA A 73 -19.51 10.36 18.05
CA ALA A 73 -19.53 9.29 19.03
C ALA A 73 -19.70 7.93 18.35
N VAL A 74 -19.07 6.91 18.92
CA VAL A 74 -19.25 5.50 18.59
C VAL A 74 -19.45 4.77 19.91
N ASP A 75 -20.68 4.34 20.18
CA ASP A 75 -21.06 3.69 21.44
C ASP A 75 -21.48 2.23 21.20
N PRO A 76 -20.62 1.26 21.50
CA PRO A 76 -20.93 -0.16 21.40
C PRO A 76 -21.69 -0.65 22.64
N GLN A 77 -22.89 -1.19 22.45
CA GLN A 77 -23.71 -1.77 23.51
C GLN A 77 -23.99 -3.25 23.23
N GLN A 78 -23.82 -4.09 24.26
CA GLN A 78 -24.21 -5.50 24.15
C GLN A 78 -25.72 -5.62 24.00
N SER A 79 -26.16 -6.35 22.98
CA SER A 79 -27.57 -6.60 22.71
C SER A 79 -28.00 -7.93 23.31
N LYS A 80 -27.48 -9.04 22.79
CA LYS A 80 -27.87 -10.40 23.21
C LYS A 80 -26.88 -11.46 22.73
N ALA A 81 -26.89 -12.61 23.39
CA ALA A 81 -26.21 -13.80 22.88
C ALA A 81 -26.93 -14.37 21.66
N VAL A 82 -26.18 -14.82 20.66
CA VAL A 82 -26.68 -15.39 19.40
C VAL A 82 -25.85 -16.63 19.06
N THR A 83 -26.44 -17.61 18.39
CA THR A 83 -25.72 -18.78 17.86
C THR A 83 -25.52 -18.61 16.36
N VAL A 84 -24.26 -18.62 15.91
CA VAL A 84 -23.89 -18.58 14.49
C VAL A 84 -23.04 -19.81 14.20
N ASP A 85 -23.45 -20.61 13.21
CA ASP A 85 -22.78 -21.87 12.82
C ASP A 85 -22.49 -22.83 13.99
N GLY A 86 -23.44 -22.93 14.92
CA GLY A 86 -23.33 -23.81 16.10
C GLY A 86 -22.41 -23.29 17.21
N LYS A 87 -21.83 -22.09 17.07
CA LYS A 87 -21.03 -21.43 18.12
C LYS A 87 -21.81 -20.29 18.77
N GLN A 88 -21.75 -20.20 20.08
CA GLN A 88 -22.32 -19.05 20.81
C GLN A 88 -21.42 -17.82 20.65
N THR A 89 -22.03 -16.70 20.34
CA THR A 89 -21.40 -15.38 20.17
C THR A 89 -22.29 -14.26 20.72
N MET A 90 -21.78 -13.03 20.73
CA MET A 90 -22.50 -11.83 21.18
C MET A 90 -22.87 -10.92 20.00
N GLU A 91 -24.13 -10.51 19.95
CA GLU A 91 -24.60 -9.42 19.11
C GLU A 91 -24.42 -8.08 19.85
N TRP A 92 -23.91 -7.09 19.14
CA TRP A 92 -23.73 -5.72 19.62
C TRP A 92 -24.51 -4.76 18.75
N ILE A 93 -25.04 -3.71 19.37
CA ILE A 93 -25.55 -2.53 18.69
C ILE A 93 -24.51 -1.44 18.85
N VAL A 94 -23.92 -1.00 17.74
CA VAL A 94 -22.96 0.11 17.72
C VAL A 94 -23.69 1.34 17.22
N SER A 95 -24.05 2.23 18.14
CA SER A 95 -24.67 3.51 17.83
C SER A 95 -23.60 4.51 17.42
N VAL A 96 -23.70 5.03 16.20
CA VAL A 96 -22.81 6.06 15.67
C VAL A 96 -23.58 7.37 15.57
N GLU A 97 -23.14 8.38 16.30
CA GLU A 97 -23.69 9.73 16.25
C GLU A 97 -22.76 10.62 15.43
N MET A 98 -23.35 11.36 14.49
CA MET A 98 -22.63 12.21 13.56
C MET A 98 -23.30 13.57 13.48
N ASP A 99 -22.51 14.63 13.47
CA ASP A 99 -23.02 16.00 13.34
C ASP A 99 -22.66 16.59 11.97
N SER A 100 -23.58 17.39 11.43
CA SER A 100 -23.34 18.23 10.24
C SER A 100 -22.59 19.50 10.58
N GLU A 101 -22.38 19.78 11.88
CA GLU A 101 -21.39 20.74 12.35
C GLU A 101 -20.01 20.11 12.18
N ILE A 102 -19.62 20.06 10.91
CA ILE A 102 -18.23 20.23 10.57
C ILE A 102 -17.95 21.69 10.95
N GLU A 103 -17.42 21.97 12.15
CA GLU A 103 -16.42 23.04 12.22
C GLU A 103 -15.53 22.75 11.03
N ALA A 104 -15.49 23.62 10.02
CA ALA A 104 -14.97 23.35 8.68
C ALA A 104 -13.55 22.79 8.75
N VAL A 105 -13.41 21.49 9.06
CA VAL A 105 -12.13 20.81 9.14
C VAL A 105 -11.73 20.76 7.70
N ASP A 106 -10.68 21.51 7.39
CA ASP A 106 -10.13 21.54 6.06
C ASP A 106 -9.89 20.08 5.66
N PRO A 107 -10.38 19.61 4.50
CA PRO A 107 -10.15 18.23 4.08
C PRO A 107 -8.67 17.82 4.15
N VAL A 108 -7.74 18.77 4.01
CA VAL A 108 -6.29 18.55 4.13
C VAL A 108 -5.83 18.22 5.56
N GLU A 109 -6.57 18.69 6.57
CA GLU A 109 -6.35 18.40 8.00
C GLU A 109 -6.85 17.02 8.40
N LEU A 110 -7.70 16.39 7.59
CA LEU A 110 -8.13 15.02 7.85
C LEU A 110 -6.93 14.07 7.81
N PRO A 111 -6.86 13.09 8.72
CA PRO A 111 -5.82 12.08 8.68
C PRO A 111 -5.88 11.30 7.36
N PRO A 112 -4.73 10.84 6.83
CA PRO A 112 -4.73 10.02 5.64
C PRO A 112 -5.49 8.70 5.88
N GLU A 113 -6.24 8.26 4.88
CA GLU A 113 -6.79 6.92 4.85
C GLU A 113 -5.69 5.92 4.48
N VAL A 114 -5.55 4.87 5.27
CA VAL A 114 -4.47 3.90 5.12
C VAL A 114 -5.05 2.50 5.00
N SER A 115 -4.62 1.76 3.98
CA SER A 115 -5.00 0.36 3.79
C SER A 115 -3.80 -0.48 3.39
N TRP A 116 -3.78 -1.72 3.87
CA TRP A 116 -2.77 -2.72 3.51
C TRP A 116 -3.42 -3.83 2.70
N GLY A 117 -2.70 -4.29 1.69
CA GLY A 117 -3.04 -5.45 0.89
C GLY A 117 -1.78 -6.15 0.43
N SER A 118 -1.92 -6.97 -0.60
CA SER A 118 -0.78 -7.68 -1.20
C SER A 118 -0.99 -7.90 -2.68
N GLU A 119 0.11 -7.95 -3.43
CA GLU A 119 0.14 -8.31 -4.84
C GLU A 119 1.08 -9.49 -5.03
N THR A 120 0.72 -10.42 -5.91
CA THR A 120 1.61 -11.53 -6.29
C THR A 120 2.41 -11.14 -7.53
N GLN A 121 3.72 -11.33 -7.49
CA GLN A 121 4.62 -11.13 -8.62
C GLN A 121 5.46 -12.38 -8.86
N GLU A 122 5.70 -12.70 -10.13
CA GLU A 122 6.65 -13.76 -10.50
C GLU A 122 8.09 -13.25 -10.40
N VAL A 123 8.93 -13.98 -9.68
CA VAL A 123 10.37 -13.73 -9.60
C VAL A 123 11.14 -14.92 -10.13
N VAL A 124 12.26 -14.65 -10.81
CA VAL A 124 13.15 -15.70 -11.32
C VAL A 124 13.90 -16.36 -10.17
N CYS A 125 13.81 -17.69 -10.10
CA CYS A 125 14.55 -18.53 -9.17
C CYS A 125 15.97 -18.74 -9.70
N LYS A 126 16.95 -18.06 -9.11
CA LYS A 126 18.36 -18.19 -9.48
C LYS A 126 19.06 -19.32 -8.73
N LYS A 127 18.61 -19.57 -7.50
CA LYS A 127 19.17 -20.58 -6.61
C LYS A 127 18.06 -21.43 -6.03
N ASP A 128 18.38 -22.69 -5.83
CA ASP A 128 17.57 -23.62 -5.07
C ASP A 128 17.58 -23.19 -3.58
N VAL A 129 16.40 -23.13 -2.99
CA VAL A 129 16.18 -22.59 -1.64
C VAL A 129 16.75 -23.52 -0.55
N ILE A 130 16.90 -24.82 -0.82
CA ILE A 130 17.35 -25.83 0.14
C ILE A 130 18.87 -25.86 0.24
N ASN A 131 19.55 -25.96 -0.90
CA ASN A 131 21.00 -26.18 -0.95
C ASN A 131 21.79 -24.93 -1.43
N ASN A 132 21.09 -23.84 -1.79
CA ASN A 132 21.67 -22.60 -2.29
C ASN A 132 22.52 -22.77 -3.58
N THR A 133 22.33 -23.86 -4.32
CA THR A 133 23.01 -24.08 -5.61
C THR A 133 22.27 -23.36 -6.73
N GLU A 134 22.99 -22.97 -7.77
CA GLU A 134 22.42 -22.36 -8.95
C GLU A 134 21.41 -23.27 -9.66
N VAL A 135 20.29 -22.70 -10.12
CA VAL A 135 19.29 -23.45 -10.90
C VAL A 135 19.73 -23.51 -12.37
N LYS A 136 20.39 -24.61 -12.74
CA LYS A 136 20.91 -24.86 -14.10
C LYS A 136 20.69 -26.31 -14.55
N THR A 137 20.80 -26.56 -15.86
CA THR A 137 20.79 -27.91 -16.45
C THR A 137 22.05 -28.67 -16.07
N ALA A 138 22.07 -29.98 -16.32
CA ALA A 138 23.27 -30.80 -16.13
C ALA A 138 24.47 -30.35 -17.00
N LEU A 139 24.21 -29.65 -18.12
CA LEU A 139 25.25 -29.08 -18.98
C LEU A 139 25.65 -27.65 -18.56
N GLY A 140 25.10 -27.13 -17.46
CA GLY A 140 25.42 -25.82 -16.93
C GLY A 140 24.58 -24.67 -17.50
N ASP A 141 23.58 -24.95 -18.33
CA ASP A 141 22.71 -23.90 -18.89
C ASP A 141 21.74 -23.37 -17.83
N PRO A 142 21.59 -22.06 -17.68
CA PRO A 142 20.66 -21.46 -16.71
C PRO A 142 19.20 -21.85 -17.01
N LEU A 143 18.46 -22.27 -15.99
CA LEU A 143 17.02 -22.52 -16.13
C LEU A 143 16.22 -21.28 -15.71
N LYS A 144 15.25 -20.89 -16.54
CA LYS A 144 14.32 -19.80 -16.23
C LYS A 144 13.11 -20.35 -15.47
N LEU A 145 13.32 -20.76 -14.22
CA LEU A 145 12.22 -21.06 -13.32
C LEU A 145 11.74 -19.76 -12.67
N THR A 146 10.43 -19.59 -12.55
CA THR A 146 9.84 -18.50 -11.77
C THR A 146 9.04 -19.06 -10.60
N ARG A 147 8.83 -18.23 -9.59
CA ARG A 147 7.89 -18.51 -8.52
C ARG A 147 7.08 -17.26 -8.18
N PRO A 148 5.83 -17.43 -7.74
CA PRO A 148 5.06 -16.32 -7.18
C PRO A 148 5.65 -15.90 -5.83
N VAL A 149 5.79 -14.59 -5.64
CA VAL A 149 6.13 -13.95 -4.37
C VAL A 149 5.07 -12.92 -4.05
N THR A 150 4.54 -13.00 -2.84
CA THR A 150 3.59 -12.02 -2.31
C THR A 150 4.34 -10.79 -1.80
N ILE A 151 4.00 -9.63 -2.34
CA ILE A 151 4.56 -8.32 -2.01
C ILE A 151 3.50 -7.51 -1.27
N PRO A 152 3.76 -7.08 -0.02
CA PRO A 152 2.86 -6.19 0.68
C PRO A 152 2.68 -4.86 -0.05
N VAL A 153 1.44 -4.40 -0.13
CA VAL A 153 1.06 -3.15 -0.78
C VAL A 153 0.40 -2.25 0.26
N LEU A 154 0.91 -1.04 0.41
CA LEU A 154 0.32 0.01 1.22
C LEU A 154 -0.34 1.02 0.27
N THR A 155 -1.62 1.31 0.50
CA THR A 155 -2.32 2.37 -0.19
C THR A 155 -2.65 3.47 0.82
N VAL A 156 -2.19 4.69 0.53
CA VAL A 156 -2.43 5.89 1.34
C VAL A 156 -3.24 6.87 0.50
N SER A 157 -4.37 7.34 1.01
CA SER A 157 -5.19 8.36 0.36
C SER A 157 -5.32 9.59 1.24
N ARG A 158 -5.14 10.79 0.67
CA ARG A 158 -5.24 12.06 1.41
C ARG A 158 -5.71 13.20 0.51
N TYR A 159 -6.32 14.22 1.10
CA TYR A 159 -6.63 15.47 0.43
C TYR A 159 -5.46 16.47 0.47
N TYR A 160 -5.29 17.19 -0.64
CA TYR A 160 -4.37 18.31 -0.78
C TYR A 160 -5.11 19.53 -1.31
N HIS A 161 -4.67 20.72 -0.93
CA HIS A 161 -5.03 21.93 -1.66
C HIS A 161 -4.54 21.85 -3.10
N ALA A 162 -5.32 22.40 -4.04
CA ALA A 162 -4.93 22.42 -5.45
C ALA A 162 -3.59 23.10 -5.75
N VAL A 163 -3.18 24.04 -4.91
CA VAL A 163 -1.86 24.71 -5.02
C VAL A 163 -0.69 23.83 -4.62
N ASN A 164 -0.94 22.79 -3.82
CA ASN A 164 0.10 21.91 -3.24
C ASN A 164 0.23 20.57 -3.97
N PHE A 165 -0.69 20.26 -4.90
CA PHE A 165 -0.62 19.04 -5.69
C PHE A 165 -0.59 19.36 -7.18
N SER A 166 0.52 19.02 -7.83
CA SER A 166 0.69 19.19 -9.27
C SER A 166 0.98 17.85 -9.95
N PRO A 167 0.69 17.71 -11.25
CA PRO A 167 1.10 16.52 -12.01
C PRO A 167 2.60 16.23 -11.95
N GLU A 168 3.43 17.25 -11.69
CA GLU A 168 4.89 17.08 -11.54
C GLU A 168 5.25 16.16 -10.39
N ILE A 169 4.44 16.14 -9.31
CA ILE A 169 4.62 15.19 -8.20
C ILE A 169 4.52 13.75 -8.72
N ILE A 170 3.60 13.48 -9.65
CA ILE A 170 3.44 12.15 -10.23
C ILE A 170 4.69 11.76 -11.02
N TYR A 171 5.21 12.66 -11.85
CA TYR A 171 6.43 12.42 -12.63
C TYR A 171 7.67 12.24 -11.77
N SER A 172 7.83 13.10 -10.74
CA SER A 172 9.02 13.10 -9.89
C SER A 172 9.09 11.89 -8.96
N TYR A 173 7.95 11.37 -8.50
CA TYR A 173 7.92 10.36 -7.44
C TYR A 173 7.53 8.95 -7.89
N THR A 174 6.83 8.79 -9.01
CA THR A 174 6.41 7.45 -9.46
C THR A 174 7.61 6.64 -9.94
N ASN A 175 7.65 5.35 -9.56
CA ASN A 175 8.77 4.44 -9.79
C ASN A 175 10.09 4.87 -9.12
N THR A 176 10.00 5.49 -7.95
CA THR A 176 11.16 5.81 -7.12
C THR A 176 11.16 5.01 -5.82
N LEU A 177 12.34 4.81 -5.25
CA LEU A 177 12.54 4.14 -3.97
C LEU A 177 12.63 5.15 -2.84
N ASN A 178 12.21 4.75 -1.65
CA ASN A 178 12.38 5.59 -0.46
C ASN A 178 13.87 5.82 -0.16
N LYS A 179 14.29 7.08 -0.09
CA LYS A 179 15.64 7.47 0.33
C LYS A 179 15.85 7.33 1.85
N GLU A 180 14.81 7.60 2.62
CA GLU A 180 14.81 7.55 4.09
C GLU A 180 13.92 6.42 4.61
N THR A 181 13.96 6.13 5.92
CA THR A 181 13.06 5.14 6.52
C THR A 181 11.60 5.53 6.30
N PHE A 182 10.81 4.60 5.74
CA PHE A 182 9.42 4.84 5.38
C PHE A 182 8.54 3.72 5.94
N TRP A 183 7.60 4.05 6.84
CA TRP A 183 6.71 3.07 7.48
C TRP A 183 7.46 1.88 8.12
N GLY A 184 8.59 2.18 8.76
CA GLY A 184 9.47 1.17 9.39
C GLY A 184 10.32 0.35 8.41
N ALA A 185 10.17 0.52 7.10
CA ALA A 185 11.05 -0.07 6.11
C ALA A 185 12.32 0.79 5.93
N PRO A 186 13.51 0.16 5.87
CA PRO A 186 14.76 0.88 5.66
C PRO A 186 14.81 1.54 4.27
N PRO A 187 15.76 2.45 4.02
CA PRO A 187 16.02 3.01 2.69
C PRO A 187 16.06 1.94 1.60
N LYS A 188 15.58 2.27 0.39
CA LYS A 188 15.56 1.45 -0.83
C LYS A 188 14.64 0.23 -0.82
N HIS A 189 13.75 0.07 0.17
CA HIS A 189 12.90 -1.11 0.30
C HIS A 189 11.44 -0.88 -0.12
N VAL A 190 11.05 0.38 -0.29
CA VAL A 190 9.69 0.80 -0.63
C VAL A 190 9.70 1.47 -1.98
N LEU A 191 8.98 0.89 -2.94
CA LEU A 191 8.77 1.47 -4.25
C LEU A 191 7.44 2.23 -4.26
N LEU A 192 7.48 3.53 -4.57
CA LEU A 192 6.26 4.27 -4.88
C LEU A 192 5.82 3.92 -6.30
N LYS A 193 4.89 2.97 -6.39
CA LYS A 193 4.51 2.34 -7.65
C LYS A 193 3.58 3.20 -8.50
N ASN A 194 2.68 3.94 -7.86
CA ASN A 194 1.66 4.72 -8.52
C ASN A 194 1.16 5.88 -7.66
N ILE A 195 0.77 6.97 -8.31
CA ILE A 195 0.06 8.10 -7.70
C ILE A 195 -1.15 8.40 -8.58
N GLN A 196 -2.34 8.39 -7.99
CA GLN A 196 -3.58 8.77 -8.65
C GLN A 196 -4.08 10.06 -8.02
N GLY A 197 -4.47 11.04 -8.84
CA GLY A 197 -5.08 12.28 -8.37
C GLY A 197 -6.47 12.46 -8.97
N LYS A 198 -7.45 12.79 -8.12
CA LYS A 198 -8.80 13.16 -8.55
C LYS A 198 -9.16 14.55 -8.03
N TYR A 199 -9.47 15.46 -8.94
CA TYR A 199 -10.06 16.75 -8.58
C TYR A 199 -11.43 16.55 -7.94
N SER A 200 -11.63 17.19 -6.79
CA SER A 200 -12.91 17.25 -6.10
C SER A 200 -13.21 18.70 -5.78
N ARG A 201 -14.36 19.19 -6.23
CA ARG A 201 -14.88 20.49 -5.80
C ARG A 201 -15.69 20.25 -4.53
N ILE A 202 -15.19 20.76 -3.41
CA ILE A 202 -15.83 20.61 -2.12
C ILE A 202 -16.38 21.99 -1.73
N GLU A 203 -17.68 22.03 -1.44
CA GLU A 203 -18.31 23.21 -0.85
C GLU A 203 -18.10 23.12 0.66
N LEU A 204 -17.36 24.09 1.20
CA LEU A 204 -17.09 24.20 2.62
C LEU A 204 -18.36 24.67 3.36
N PRO A 205 -18.44 24.47 4.69
CA PRO A 205 -19.59 24.88 5.50
C PRO A 205 -19.94 26.38 5.44
N ASP A 206 -19.00 27.24 5.05
CA ASP A 206 -19.20 28.68 4.84
C ASP A 206 -19.78 29.02 3.46
N GLY A 207 -20.06 28.01 2.62
CA GLY A 207 -20.55 28.15 1.25
C GLY A 207 -19.45 28.45 0.22
N THR A 208 -18.18 28.55 0.64
CA THR A 208 -17.07 28.70 -0.29
C THR A 208 -16.80 27.38 -1.00
N LYS A 209 -16.59 27.45 -2.32
CA LYS A 209 -16.24 26.28 -3.12
C LYS A 209 -14.76 26.26 -3.33
N GLN A 210 -14.09 25.30 -2.69
CA GLN A 210 -12.66 25.09 -2.87
C GLN A 210 -12.39 23.84 -3.70
N ILE A 211 -11.27 23.84 -4.39
CA ILE A 211 -10.81 22.71 -5.20
C ILE A 211 -9.74 21.98 -4.41
N PHE A 212 -9.99 20.70 -4.16
CA PHE A 212 -9.05 19.80 -3.52
C PHE A 212 -8.65 18.70 -4.50
N PHE A 213 -7.45 18.17 -4.30
CA PHE A 213 -7.04 16.90 -4.89
C PHE A 213 -7.17 15.81 -3.86
N HIS A 214 -7.93 14.78 -4.20
CA HIS A 214 -7.84 13.51 -3.52
C HIS A 214 -6.74 12.69 -4.20
N ALA A 215 -5.60 12.53 -3.52
CA ALA A 215 -4.46 11.79 -4.04
C ALA A 215 -4.35 10.43 -3.35
N THR A 216 -4.18 9.37 -4.13
CA THR A 216 -3.98 7.99 -3.69
C THR A 216 -2.60 7.52 -4.12
N PHE A 217 -1.78 7.14 -3.16
CA PHE A 217 -0.41 6.65 -3.35
C PHE A 217 -0.38 5.15 -3.11
N THR A 218 0.25 4.41 -4.01
CA THR A 218 0.43 2.96 -3.89
C THR A 218 1.90 2.63 -3.73
N PHE A 219 2.25 2.06 -2.58
CA PHE A 219 3.62 1.64 -2.24
C PHE A 219 3.72 0.13 -2.23
N LYS A 220 4.84 -0.39 -2.76
CA LYS A 220 5.19 -1.81 -2.69
C LYS A 220 6.38 -2.00 -1.77
N PHE A 221 6.25 -2.93 -0.83
CA PHE A 221 7.29 -3.22 0.15
C PHE A 221 7.98 -4.51 -0.22
N ARG A 222 9.30 -4.48 -0.40
CA ARG A 222 10.09 -5.69 -0.59
C ARG A 222 11.17 -5.74 0.48
N ARG A 223 11.17 -6.83 1.24
CA ARG A 223 12.26 -7.19 2.16
C ARG A 223 12.76 -8.55 1.76
N GLU A 224 14.00 -8.61 1.30
CA GLU A 224 14.70 -9.87 1.12
C GLU A 224 15.60 -10.07 2.33
N LYS A 225 15.60 -11.28 2.87
CA LYS A 225 16.39 -11.62 4.07
C LYS A 225 17.89 -11.36 3.85
N ASP A 226 18.33 -11.51 2.61
CA ASP A 226 19.75 -11.53 2.24
C ASP A 226 20.15 -10.40 1.27
N SER A 227 19.22 -9.53 0.85
CA SER A 227 19.53 -8.40 -0.05
C SER A 227 19.21 -7.06 0.60
N LYS A 228 20.20 -6.18 0.64
CA LYS A 228 20.04 -4.77 1.02
C LYS A 228 19.35 -3.94 -0.07
N GLU A 229 19.22 -4.49 -1.27
CA GLU A 229 18.77 -3.77 -2.47
C GLU A 229 17.77 -4.65 -3.22
N PRO A 230 16.53 -4.76 -2.71
CA PRO A 230 15.56 -5.74 -3.20
C PRO A 230 14.97 -5.37 -4.58
N TRP A 231 15.18 -4.14 -5.05
CA TRP A 231 14.64 -3.62 -6.31
C TRP A 231 15.69 -3.50 -7.42
N THR A 232 16.68 -4.39 -7.44
CA THR A 232 17.65 -4.47 -8.53
C THR A 232 17.18 -5.43 -9.61
N ALA A 233 17.39 -5.08 -10.88
CA ALA A 233 17.33 -6.04 -11.97
C ALA A 233 18.64 -6.84 -11.97
N GLU A 234 18.56 -8.15 -12.02
CA GLU A 234 19.73 -9.00 -12.22
C GLU A 234 19.60 -9.74 -13.54
N ILE A 235 20.57 -9.53 -14.42
CA ILE A 235 20.59 -10.09 -15.76
C ILE A 235 21.79 -11.01 -15.84
N LEU A 236 21.60 -12.19 -16.39
CA LEU A 236 22.68 -13.14 -16.59
C LEU A 236 23.70 -12.57 -17.58
N HIS A 237 24.98 -12.58 -17.20
CA HIS A 237 26.05 -12.03 -18.01
C HIS A 237 26.35 -12.97 -19.19
N PHE A 238 25.69 -12.72 -20.31
CA PHE A 238 25.93 -13.39 -21.60
C PHE A 238 26.44 -12.39 -22.62
N GLY A 239 27.25 -12.89 -23.54
CA GLY A 239 27.64 -12.13 -24.72
C GLY A 239 28.12 -13.04 -25.84
N LYS A 240 28.20 -12.45 -27.04
CA LYS A 240 28.80 -13.10 -28.23
C LYS A 240 30.31 -12.89 -28.32
N GLN A 241 30.87 -12.11 -27.40
CA GLN A 241 32.28 -11.78 -27.31
C GLN A 241 32.75 -11.99 -25.87
N TYR A 242 34.01 -12.35 -25.71
CA TYR A 242 34.63 -12.59 -24.41
C TYR A 242 36.11 -12.16 -24.44
N LYS A 243 36.70 -11.94 -23.28
CA LYS A 243 38.14 -11.68 -23.15
C LYS A 243 38.92 -12.98 -22.95
N ASP A 244 40.03 -13.13 -23.67
CA ASP A 244 40.99 -14.20 -23.42
C ASP A 244 41.88 -13.90 -22.19
N GLU A 245 42.79 -14.81 -21.86
CA GLU A 245 43.73 -14.68 -20.73
C GLU A 245 44.67 -13.48 -20.87
N ASN A 246 44.85 -12.95 -22.08
CA ASN A 246 45.67 -11.78 -22.37
C ASN A 246 44.86 -10.47 -22.44
N GLY A 247 43.54 -10.53 -22.22
CA GLY A 247 42.64 -9.39 -22.27
C GLY A 247 42.16 -9.00 -23.67
N HIS A 248 42.46 -9.80 -24.72
CA HIS A 248 41.96 -9.56 -26.06
C HIS A 248 40.50 -9.98 -26.19
N THR A 249 39.70 -9.16 -26.88
CA THR A 249 38.31 -9.50 -27.20
C THR A 249 38.25 -10.49 -28.35
N LEU A 250 37.69 -11.67 -28.09
CA LEU A 250 37.44 -12.72 -29.07
C LEU A 250 35.94 -12.91 -29.26
N GLN A 251 35.54 -13.37 -30.45
CA GLN A 251 34.15 -13.73 -30.74
C GLN A 251 33.92 -15.21 -30.43
N ALA A 252 32.78 -15.53 -29.80
CA ALA A 252 32.41 -16.89 -29.47
C ALA A 252 31.74 -17.57 -30.66
N PHE A 253 32.29 -18.70 -31.08
CA PHE A 253 31.76 -19.51 -32.18
C PHE A 253 31.50 -20.94 -31.70
N SER A 254 30.47 -21.59 -32.24
CA SER A 254 30.26 -23.04 -32.02
C SER A 254 31.33 -23.88 -32.69
N GLN A 255 31.84 -23.42 -33.85
CA GLN A 255 32.93 -23.99 -34.62
C GLN A 255 33.68 -22.86 -35.36
N PRO A 256 34.98 -23.01 -35.68
CA PRO A 256 35.72 -22.00 -36.44
C PRO A 256 35.03 -21.68 -37.78
N GLY A 257 34.70 -20.40 -38.02
CA GLY A 257 34.07 -19.92 -39.26
C GLY A 257 32.54 -19.91 -39.28
N ASN A 258 31.87 -20.22 -38.17
CA ASN A 258 30.41 -20.36 -38.09
C ASN A 258 29.69 -19.13 -37.48
N THR A 259 28.37 -19.23 -37.27
CA THR A 259 27.56 -18.18 -36.61
C THR A 259 28.03 -17.92 -35.17
N PRO A 260 28.17 -16.65 -34.74
CA PRO A 260 28.48 -16.33 -33.35
C PRO A 260 27.40 -16.83 -32.38
N ILE A 261 27.83 -17.45 -31.28
CA ILE A 261 26.97 -17.97 -30.22
C ILE A 261 27.09 -17.12 -28.95
N GLU A 262 26.09 -17.18 -28.08
CA GLU A 262 26.18 -16.57 -26.75
C GLU A 262 26.90 -17.52 -25.80
N VAL A 263 27.80 -16.97 -24.99
CA VAL A 263 28.54 -17.70 -23.95
C VAL A 263 28.41 -16.99 -22.61
N ARG A 264 28.45 -17.76 -21.52
CA ARG A 264 28.45 -17.23 -20.16
C ARG A 264 29.75 -16.48 -19.92
N LEU A 265 29.62 -15.28 -19.35
CA LEU A 265 30.73 -14.39 -19.10
C LEU A 265 30.95 -14.24 -17.59
N GLY A 266 32.23 -14.20 -17.19
CA GLY A 266 32.63 -13.90 -15.82
C GLY A 266 32.58 -12.40 -15.53
N PRO A 267 32.96 -11.98 -14.31
CA PRO A 267 32.92 -10.58 -13.89
C PRO A 267 33.75 -9.64 -14.76
N ASN A 268 34.81 -10.11 -15.41
CA ASN A 268 35.69 -9.28 -16.25
C ASN A 268 35.41 -9.44 -17.76
N GLY A 269 34.39 -10.22 -18.12
CA GLY A 269 34.01 -10.52 -19.50
C GLY A 269 34.76 -11.71 -20.10
N GLU A 270 35.50 -12.47 -19.30
CA GLU A 270 36.10 -13.75 -19.68
C GLU A 270 35.03 -14.83 -19.91
N LYS A 271 35.31 -15.81 -20.75
CA LYS A 271 34.39 -16.93 -20.96
C LYS A 271 34.46 -17.89 -19.77
N LEU A 272 33.31 -18.15 -19.15
CA LEU A 272 33.19 -19.14 -18.06
C LEU A 272 33.24 -20.56 -18.60
N LYS A 273 33.80 -21.49 -17.80
CA LYS A 273 33.73 -22.92 -18.07
C LYS A 273 32.35 -23.47 -17.71
N ASP A 274 32.02 -24.64 -18.25
CA ASP A 274 30.70 -25.24 -18.03
C ASP A 274 30.42 -25.54 -16.55
N SER A 275 31.47 -25.87 -15.80
CA SER A 275 31.46 -26.12 -14.36
C SER A 275 31.29 -24.86 -13.50
N ASP A 276 31.57 -23.68 -14.05
CA ASP A 276 31.61 -22.46 -13.27
C ASP A 276 30.19 -21.97 -12.95
N ASP A 277 30.06 -21.26 -11.83
CA ASP A 277 28.82 -20.60 -11.46
C ASP A 277 28.59 -19.40 -12.35
N SER A 278 27.33 -19.21 -12.74
CA SER A 278 26.99 -18.09 -13.60
C SER A 278 27.14 -16.75 -12.88
N HIS A 279 27.63 -15.77 -13.63
CA HIS A 279 27.74 -14.40 -13.15
C HIS A 279 26.52 -13.57 -13.58
N TYR A 280 25.93 -12.82 -12.65
CA TYR A 280 24.80 -11.93 -12.92
C TYR A 280 25.22 -10.47 -12.75
N LEU A 281 24.90 -9.65 -13.75
CA LEU A 281 25.01 -8.20 -13.68
C LEU A 281 23.83 -7.66 -12.89
N LYS A 282 24.10 -6.77 -11.94
CA LYS A 282 23.08 -6.08 -11.16
C LYS A 282 22.91 -4.65 -11.66
N PHE A 283 21.67 -4.23 -11.87
CA PHE A 283 21.31 -2.89 -12.30
C PHE A 283 20.34 -2.26 -11.31
N HIS A 284 20.68 -1.06 -10.85
CA HIS A 284 19.76 -0.19 -10.13
C HIS A 284 18.88 0.52 -11.15
N ILE A 285 17.62 0.08 -11.23
CA ILE A 285 16.68 0.55 -12.26
C ILE A 285 15.72 1.64 -11.74
N TYR A 286 15.85 2.02 -10.47
CA TYR A 286 15.02 3.03 -9.82
C TYR A 286 15.89 4.05 -9.12
N GLU A 287 15.48 5.31 -9.20
CA GLU A 287 16.07 6.42 -8.45
C GLU A 287 15.53 6.43 -7.01
N GLU A 288 16.24 7.12 -6.11
CA GLU A 288 15.85 7.27 -4.71
C GLU A 288 15.30 8.68 -4.45
N MET A 289 14.15 8.77 -3.78
CA MET A 289 13.49 10.03 -3.46
C MET A 289 13.11 10.10 -1.98
N ASP A 290 13.18 11.30 -1.40
CA ASP A 290 12.66 11.56 -0.06
C ASP A 290 11.14 11.72 -0.11
N PHE A 291 10.42 10.81 0.56
CA PHE A 291 8.95 10.80 0.62
C PHE A 291 8.39 11.73 1.71
N THR A 292 9.23 12.37 2.53
CA THR A 292 8.81 13.31 3.58
C THR A 292 7.96 14.48 3.05
N PRO A 293 8.30 15.13 1.91
CA PRO A 293 7.49 16.21 1.34
C PRO A 293 6.07 15.79 0.94
N LEU A 294 5.82 14.49 0.74
CA LEU A 294 4.47 13.99 0.45
C LEU A 294 3.58 13.99 1.70
N ALA A 295 4.09 14.26 2.91
CA ALA A 295 3.29 14.34 4.14
C ALA A 295 2.37 13.12 4.40
N ILE A 296 2.82 11.94 3.99
CA ILE A 296 2.13 10.63 4.10
C ILE A 296 2.71 9.73 5.21
N ASN A 297 3.80 10.17 5.83
CA ASN A 297 4.40 9.49 6.96
C ASN A 297 3.70 9.95 8.24
N ASN A 298 2.56 9.34 8.58
CA ASN A 298 1.97 9.56 9.90
C ASN A 298 2.40 8.43 10.83
N THR A 299 3.50 8.64 11.55
CA THR A 299 4.04 7.66 12.51
C THR A 299 3.16 7.50 13.76
N ASP A 300 2.17 8.38 13.94
CA ASP A 300 1.26 8.37 15.08
C ASP A 300 0.13 7.33 14.97
N ILE A 301 -0.01 6.60 13.85
CA ILE A 301 -1.05 5.57 13.70
C ILE A 301 -0.70 4.26 14.46
N PHE A 302 0.56 4.09 14.90
CA PHE A 302 1.03 2.89 15.61
C PHE A 302 1.56 3.16 17.02
N ARG A 303 1.29 4.34 17.59
CA ARG A 303 1.51 4.62 19.03
C ARG A 303 0.21 4.48 19.79
#